data_AF-A0A2I2KUN6-F1
#
_entry.id   AF-A0A2I2KUN6-F1
#
_cell.length_a   1.000
_cell.length_b   1.000
_cell.length_c   1.000
_cell.angle_alpha   90.00
_cell.angle_beta   90.00
_cell.angle_gamma   90.00
#
_symmetry.space_group_name_H-M   'P 1'
#
loop_
_entity.id
_entity.type
_entity.pdbx_description
1 polymer ?
#
loop_
_entity_poly.entity_id
_entity_poly.type
_entity_poly.pdbx_seq_one_letter_code
_entity_poly.pdbx_strand_id
1 'polypeptide(L)'
;MSTPHDRVVALARRQDDVVTRRQAHQLGLSENALVLRRRRDGWTSPVRGALFVPPVRDVIRASARAVLAVAGGVICGLTAARLHGLPALPLLRPPELVELAVPGWRAAPRTAGLSALRNDAAGRRRR
;
A
#
# COMPACT_ATOMS: atom_id res chain seq x y z
N MET A 1 -27.85 9.70 -7.78
CA MET A 1 -27.27 8.33 -7.72
C MET A 1 -25.75 8.47 -7.79
N SER A 2 -25.00 7.79 -6.91
CA SER A 2 -23.53 7.88 -6.90
C SER A 2 -22.94 7.06 -8.06
N THR A 3 -22.07 7.66 -8.86
CA THR A 3 -21.44 6.95 -9.98
C THR A 3 -20.45 5.90 -9.47
N PRO A 4 -20.06 4.89 -10.28
CA PRO A 4 -18.96 3.98 -9.91
C PRO A 4 -17.68 4.73 -9.48
N HIS A 5 -17.39 5.85 -10.15
CA HIS A 5 -16.24 6.70 -9.81
C HIS A 5 -16.33 7.25 -8.39
N ASP A 6 -17.45 7.89 -8.06
CA ASP A 6 -17.66 8.52 -6.76
C ASP A 6 -17.57 7.49 -5.63
N ARG A 7 -18.08 6.27 -5.86
CA ARG A 7 -17.98 5.16 -4.90
C ARG A 7 -16.54 4.73 -4.67
N VAL A 8 -15.73 4.62 -5.73
CA VAL A 8 -14.31 4.27 -5.60
C VAL A 8 -13.54 5.37 -4.90
N VAL A 9 -13.77 6.64 -5.25
CA VAL A 9 -13.13 7.78 -4.56
C VAL A 9 -13.52 7.79 -3.09
N ALA A 10 -14.81 7.63 -2.77
CA ALA A 10 -15.29 7.58 -1.40
C ALA A 10 -14.68 6.41 -0.61
N LEU A 11 -14.50 5.24 -1.23
CA LEU A 11 -13.81 4.11 -0.60
C LEU A 11 -12.34 4.44 -0.35
N ALA A 12 -11.64 5.00 -1.34
CA ALA A 12 -10.24 5.38 -1.22
C ALA A 12 -10.03 6.35 -0.05
N ARG A 13 -10.92 7.34 0.11
CA ARG A 13 -10.83 8.30 1.23
C ARG A 13 -10.91 7.65 2.61
N ARG A 14 -11.61 6.52 2.74
CA ARG A 14 -11.67 5.74 3.99
C ARG A 14 -10.49 4.79 4.17
N GLN A 15 -9.71 4.57 3.13
CA GLN A 15 -8.61 3.61 3.07
C GLN A 15 -7.29 4.31 2.72
N ASP A 16 -7.02 5.44 3.37
CA ASP A 16 -5.74 6.17 3.23
C ASP A 16 -5.44 6.55 1.76
N ASP A 17 -6.47 6.93 1.00
CA ASP A 17 -6.40 7.33 -0.41
C ASP A 17 -5.99 6.20 -1.38
N VAL A 18 -6.22 4.96 -0.96
CA VAL A 18 -5.88 3.76 -1.74
C VAL A 18 -7.08 2.85 -1.96
N VAL A 19 -7.15 2.25 -3.15
CA VAL A 19 -8.03 1.11 -3.44
C VAL A 19 -7.27 0.01 -4.17
N THR A 20 -7.66 -1.23 -3.96
CA THR A 20 -7.19 -2.33 -4.82
C THR A 20 -7.94 -2.31 -6.15
N ARG A 21 -7.31 -2.84 -7.22
CA ARG A 21 -8.01 -3.03 -8.51
C ARG A 21 -9.27 -3.86 -8.34
N ARG A 22 -9.22 -4.92 -7.52
CA ARG A 22 -10.37 -5.77 -7.21
C ARG A 22 -11.54 -4.97 -6.63
N GLN A 23 -11.28 -4.09 -5.66
CA GLN A 23 -12.31 -3.23 -5.09
C GLN A 23 -12.87 -2.24 -6.11
N ALA A 24 -12.02 -1.65 -6.96
CA ALA A 24 -12.49 -0.76 -8.02
C ALA A 24 -13.43 -1.48 -9.00
N HIS A 25 -13.08 -2.70 -9.42
CA HIS A 25 -13.93 -3.55 -10.25
C HIS A 25 -15.25 -3.91 -9.56
N GLN A 26 -15.22 -4.29 -8.27
CA GLN A 26 -16.42 -4.59 -7.47
C GLN A 26 -17.37 -3.39 -7.34
N LEU A 27 -16.84 -2.16 -7.41
CA LEU A 27 -17.62 -0.93 -7.39
C LEU A 27 -18.08 -0.47 -8.79
N GLY A 28 -17.79 -1.26 -9.82
CA GLY A 28 -18.26 -1.04 -11.19
C GLY A 28 -17.33 -0.20 -12.06
N LEU A 29 -16.07 0.00 -11.66
CA LEU A 29 -15.06 0.61 -12.53
C LEU A 29 -14.47 -0.43 -13.46
N SER A 30 -14.54 -0.22 -14.78
CA SER A 30 -13.90 -1.10 -15.77
C SER A 30 -12.39 -0.86 -15.90
N GLU A 31 -11.67 -1.81 -16.49
CA GLU A 31 -10.21 -1.69 -16.69
C GLU A 31 -9.87 -0.50 -17.61
N ASN A 32 -10.65 -0.28 -18.68
CA ASN A 32 -10.48 0.89 -19.55
C ASN A 32 -10.65 2.20 -18.76
N ALA A 33 -11.63 2.22 -17.85
CA ALA A 33 -11.87 3.38 -17.02
C ALA A 33 -10.75 3.60 -15.98
N LEU A 34 -10.07 2.55 -15.54
CA LEU A 34 -8.86 2.63 -14.72
C LEU A 34 -7.64 3.14 -15.53
N VAL A 35 -7.47 2.66 -16.76
CA VAL A 35 -6.40 3.10 -17.67
C VAL A 35 -6.54 4.59 -17.99
N LEU A 36 -7.75 5.05 -18.30
CA LEU A 36 -8.03 6.47 -18.54
C LEU A 36 -7.67 7.34 -17.34
N ARG A 37 -8.08 6.92 -16.13
CA ARG A 37 -7.76 7.64 -14.88
C ARG A 37 -6.27 7.71 -14.59
N ARG A 38 -5.53 6.64 -14.88
CA ARG A 38 -4.07 6.64 -14.74
C ARG A 38 -3.37 7.56 -15.73
N ARG A 39 -3.96 7.78 -16.90
CA ARG A 39 -3.40 8.65 -17.95
C ARG A 39 -3.80 10.12 -17.77
N ARG A 40 -5.02 10.40 -17.30
CA ARG A 40 -5.61 11.74 -17.33
C ARG A 40 -5.89 12.35 -15.96
N ASP A 41 -6.16 11.52 -14.96
CA ASP A 41 -6.71 11.98 -13.68
C ASP A 41 -5.71 11.85 -12.52
N GLY A 42 -4.44 11.58 -12.84
CA GLY A 42 -3.35 11.52 -11.84
C GLY A 42 -3.36 10.26 -10.96
N TRP A 43 -4.15 9.24 -11.29
CA TRP A 43 -4.14 7.98 -10.53
C TRP A 43 -2.82 7.25 -10.77
N THR A 44 -2.17 6.77 -9.70
CA THR A 44 -0.91 6.02 -9.81
C THR A 44 -1.04 4.62 -9.23
N SER A 45 -0.07 3.75 -9.52
CA SER A 45 -0.04 2.37 -8.99
C SER A 45 1.38 2.05 -8.53
N PRO A 46 1.84 2.62 -7.40
CA PRO A 46 3.19 2.38 -6.90
C PRO A 46 3.39 0.91 -6.47
N VAL A 47 2.31 0.25 -6.05
CA VAL A 47 2.27 -1.17 -5.72
C VAL A 47 1.35 -1.87 -6.71
N ARG A 48 1.85 -2.91 -7.38
CA ARG A 48 1.06 -3.68 -8.35
C ARG A 48 -0.20 -4.24 -7.66
N GLY A 49 -1.37 -3.94 -8.22
CA GLY A 49 -2.66 -4.38 -7.68
C GLY A 49 -3.36 -3.36 -6.78
N ALA A 50 -2.67 -2.30 -6.38
CA ALA A 50 -3.24 -1.16 -5.66
C ALA A 50 -3.11 0.13 -6.48
N LEU A 51 -4.01 1.08 -6.23
CA LEU A 51 -4.12 2.34 -6.91
C LEU A 51 -4.19 3.47 -5.88
N PHE A 52 -3.40 4.51 -6.10
CA PHE A 52 -3.48 5.76 -5.36
C PHE A 52 -4.50 6.66 -6.05
N VAL A 53 -5.44 7.18 -5.27
CA VAL A 53 -6.51 8.06 -5.73
C VAL A 53 -6.21 9.49 -5.28
N PRO A 54 -5.88 10.43 -6.20
CA PRO A 54 -5.48 11.78 -5.84
C PRO A 54 -6.66 12.60 -5.27
N PRO A 55 -6.38 13.66 -4.47
CA PRO A 55 -5.09 13.90 -3.81
C PRO A 55 -4.73 12.81 -2.80
N VAL A 56 -3.45 12.48 -2.69
CA VAL A 56 -2.94 11.56 -1.65
C VAL A 56 -2.53 12.42 -0.44
N ARG A 57 -3.21 12.26 0.69
CA ARG A 57 -3.00 13.11 1.88
C ARG A 57 -1.75 12.73 2.67
N ASP A 58 -1.43 11.45 2.72
CA ASP A 58 -0.25 10.92 3.40
C ASP A 58 0.32 9.76 2.58
N VAL A 59 1.44 10.01 1.90
CA VAL A 59 2.08 9.03 1.01
C VAL A 59 2.61 7.82 1.77
N ILE A 60 3.02 7.97 3.04
CA ILE A 60 3.54 6.87 3.85
C ILE A 60 2.38 5.94 4.23
N ARG A 61 1.28 6.50 4.73
CA ARG A 61 0.05 5.73 5.04
C ARG A 61 -0.53 5.06 3.80
N ALA A 62 -0.63 5.77 2.69
CA ALA A 62 -1.11 5.22 1.43
C ALA A 62 -0.23 4.05 0.96
N SER A 63 1.10 4.21 0.99
CA SER A 63 2.03 3.15 0.59
C SER A 63 1.93 1.92 1.49
N ALA A 64 1.92 2.12 2.82
CA ALA A 64 1.76 1.04 3.78
C ALA A 64 0.43 0.30 3.59
N ARG A 65 -0.68 1.05 3.39
CA ARG A 65 -2.00 0.47 3.13
C ARG A 65 -2.03 -0.34 1.84
N ALA A 66 -1.46 0.19 0.76
CA ALA A 66 -1.40 -0.48 -0.53
C ALA A 66 -0.64 -1.80 -0.45
N VAL A 67 0.52 -1.80 0.22
CA VAL A 67 1.33 -2.99 0.45
C VAL A 67 0.58 -4.02 1.29
N LEU A 68 0.01 -3.62 2.43
CA LEU A 68 -0.77 -4.52 3.28
C LEU A 68 -1.96 -5.14 2.53
N ALA A 69 -2.67 -4.35 1.71
CA ALA A 69 -3.81 -4.84 0.96
C ALA A 69 -3.45 -5.85 -0.13
N VAL A 70 -2.22 -5.79 -0.66
CA VAL A 70 -1.74 -6.68 -1.74
C VAL A 70 -1.00 -7.89 -1.19
N ALA A 71 -0.08 -7.68 -0.24
CA ALA A 71 0.84 -8.70 0.25
C ALA A 71 0.45 -9.28 1.63
N GLY A 72 -0.44 -8.64 2.37
CA GLY A 72 -0.72 -8.99 3.77
C GLY A 72 0.45 -8.63 4.70
N GLY A 73 0.59 -9.35 5.82
CA GLY A 73 1.72 -9.19 6.75
C GLY A 73 1.55 -8.06 7.78
N VAL A 74 2.68 -7.63 8.34
CA VAL A 74 2.76 -6.62 9.41
C VAL A 74 3.78 -5.56 9.04
N ILE A 75 3.39 -4.28 9.10
CA ILE A 75 4.33 -3.16 8.86
C ILE A 75 5.35 -3.10 10.01
N CYS A 76 6.62 -2.91 9.67
CA CYS A 76 7.71 -2.94 10.65
C CYS A 76 8.78 -1.88 10.35
N GLY A 77 9.82 -1.86 11.21
CA GLY A 77 11.00 -1.02 11.07
C GLY A 77 10.72 0.48 10.93
N LEU A 78 11.42 1.15 10.02
CA LEU A 78 11.30 2.58 9.74
C LEU A 78 9.90 2.96 9.27
N THR A 79 9.23 2.11 8.49
CA THR A 79 7.85 2.41 8.06
C THR A 79 6.92 2.46 9.27
N ALA A 80 7.00 1.48 10.18
CA ALA A 80 6.22 1.49 11.42
C ALA A 80 6.57 2.71 12.29
N ALA A 81 7.86 3.00 12.46
CA ALA A 81 8.33 4.16 13.21
C ALA A 81 7.72 5.47 12.68
N ARG A 82 7.68 5.66 11.36
CA ARG A 82 7.07 6.83 10.72
C ARG A 82 5.55 6.88 10.94
N LEU A 83 4.85 5.75 10.79
CA LEU A 83 3.41 5.69 11.02
C LEU A 83 3.02 6.02 12.47
N HIS A 84 3.90 5.69 13.42
CA HIS A 84 3.75 6.01 14.83
C HIS A 84 4.26 7.42 15.22
N GLY A 85 4.79 8.19 14.26
CA GLY A 85 5.26 9.55 14.51
C GLY A 85 6.48 9.63 15.43
N LEU A 86 7.34 8.60 15.44
CA LEU A 86 8.55 8.64 16.26
C LEU A 86 9.46 9.80 15.80
N PRO A 87 10.03 10.58 16.73
CA PRO A 87 10.89 11.72 16.40
C PRO A 87 12.28 11.25 15.94
N ALA A 88 13.07 12.18 15.39
CA ALA A 88 14.47 11.99 15.00
C ALA A 88 14.72 10.84 13.99
N LEU A 89 13.71 10.48 13.19
CA LEU A 89 13.88 9.52 12.09
C LEU A 89 14.64 10.16 10.92
N PRO A 90 15.43 9.38 10.16
CA PRO A 90 16.03 9.86 8.93
C PRO A 90 15.00 10.48 7.98
N LEU A 91 15.41 11.49 7.21
CA LEU A 91 14.53 12.10 6.20
C LEU A 91 14.04 11.04 5.21
N LEU A 92 12.77 11.15 4.80
CA LEU A 92 12.19 10.29 3.78
C LEU A 92 12.92 10.51 2.45
N ARG A 93 13.53 9.47 1.87
CA ARG A 93 14.27 9.56 0.60
C ARG A 93 13.63 8.67 -0.47
N PRO A 94 12.95 9.25 -1.47
CA PRO A 94 12.43 8.47 -2.59
C PRO A 94 13.55 7.78 -3.39
N PRO A 95 13.38 6.51 -3.83
CA PRO A 95 12.27 5.61 -3.54
C PRO A 95 12.49 4.83 -2.23
N GLU A 96 11.91 5.29 -1.12
CA GLU A 96 11.95 4.55 0.15
C GLU A 96 10.98 3.37 0.07
N LEU A 97 11.45 2.18 0.40
CA LEU A 97 10.64 0.96 0.35
C LEU A 97 9.77 0.84 1.59
N VAL A 98 8.56 0.29 1.44
CA VAL A 98 7.72 -0.07 2.58
C VAL A 98 8.30 -1.31 3.25
N GLU A 99 8.57 -1.23 4.55
CA GLU A 99 9.08 -2.33 5.35
C GLU A 99 7.96 -3.18 5.92
N LEU A 100 7.95 -4.46 5.52
CA LEU A 100 6.89 -5.41 5.82
C LEU A 100 7.48 -6.74 6.31
N ALA A 101 6.93 -7.27 7.39
CA ALA A 101 7.17 -8.62 7.85
C ALA A 101 6.04 -9.55 7.37
N VAL A 102 6.39 -10.56 6.56
CA VAL A 102 5.44 -11.56 6.05
C VAL A 102 5.84 -12.94 6.60
N PRO A 103 4.97 -13.64 7.34
CA PRO A 103 5.27 -14.97 7.87
C PRO A 103 5.61 -15.97 6.77
N GLY A 104 6.68 -16.75 6.96
CA GLY A 104 7.06 -17.83 6.03
C GLY A 104 7.67 -17.36 4.70
N TRP A 105 7.79 -16.05 4.47
CA TRP A 105 8.42 -15.50 3.27
C TRP A 105 9.94 -15.63 3.38
N ARG A 106 10.53 -16.59 2.65
CA ARG A 106 11.98 -16.64 2.44
C ARG A 106 12.36 -15.45 1.58
N ALA A 107 13.28 -14.61 2.06
CA ALA A 107 13.70 -13.34 1.46
C ALA A 107 13.62 -13.36 -0.07
N ALA A 108 12.58 -12.74 -0.63
CA ALA A 108 12.44 -12.59 -2.07
C ALA A 108 13.33 -11.45 -2.57
N PRO A 109 13.64 -11.41 -3.87
CA PRO A 109 14.36 -10.31 -4.47
C PRO A 109 13.68 -8.97 -4.15
N ARG A 110 14.47 -7.90 -4.06
CA ARG A 110 13.98 -6.51 -3.88
C ARG A 110 13.06 -6.13 -5.03
N THR A 111 11.78 -6.47 -4.95
CA THR A 111 10.76 -6.00 -5.89
C THR A 111 10.48 -4.53 -5.61
N ALA A 112 10.43 -3.72 -6.67
CA ALA A 112 10.24 -2.28 -6.60
C ALA A 112 9.10 -1.90 -5.62
N GLY A 113 9.44 -1.16 -4.57
CA GLY A 113 8.50 -0.66 -3.56
C GLY A 113 8.38 -1.47 -2.25
N LEU A 114 8.98 -2.67 -2.16
CA LEU A 114 8.87 -3.55 -1.00
C LEU A 114 10.24 -3.95 -0.43
N SER A 115 10.39 -3.82 0.89
CA SER A 115 11.47 -4.44 1.65
C SER A 115 10.86 -5.42 2.64
N ALA A 116 11.18 -6.70 2.49
CA ALA A 116 10.70 -7.74 3.40
C ALA A 116 11.73 -7.97 4.51
N LEU A 117 11.33 -7.76 5.76
CA LEU A 117 12.13 -8.16 6.92
C LEU A 117 11.67 -9.52 7.40
N ARG A 118 12.62 -10.43 7.59
CA ARG A 118 12.37 -11.78 8.13
C ARG A 118 11.89 -11.65 9.58
N ASN A 119 10.76 -12.27 9.89
CA ASN A 119 10.28 -12.37 11.27
C ASN A 119 10.30 -13.85 11.69
N ASP A 120 11.41 -14.30 12.27
CA ASP A 120 11.52 -15.62 12.87
C ASP A 120 10.83 -15.65 14.24
N ALA A 121 9.53 -15.41 14.27
CA ALA A 121 8.73 -15.59 15.49
C ALA A 121 8.41 -17.07 15.78
N ALA A 122 8.81 -18.02 14.93
CA ALA A 122 8.52 -19.44 15.06
C ALA A 122 9.64 -20.29 15.72
N GLY A 123 10.69 -19.66 16.27
CA GLY A 123 11.89 -20.36 16.76
C GLY A 123 12.00 -20.61 18.28
N ARG A 124 11.12 -20.05 19.13
CA ARG A 124 11.26 -20.18 20.60
C ARG A 124 9.99 -20.67 21.29
N ARG A 125 9.62 -21.91 21.00
CA ARG A 125 8.88 -22.78 21.92
C ARG A 125 9.39 -24.21 21.79
N ARG A 126 10.54 -24.49 22.40
CA ARG A 126 10.88 -25.84 22.87
C ARG A 126 11.65 -25.72 24.19
N ARG A 127 10.92 -26.09 25.25
CA ARG A 127 11.31 -26.55 26.58
C ARG A 127 12.13 -25.62 27.45
#